data_AF-A0A7S0PL26-F1
#
_entry.id   AF-A0A7S0PL26-F1
#
_cell.length_a   1.000
_cell.length_b   1.000
_cell.length_c   1.000
_cell.angle_alpha   90.00
_cell.angle_beta   90.00
_cell.angle_gamma   90.00
#
_symmetry.space_group_name_H-M   'P 1'
#
loop_
_entity.id
_entity.type
_entity.pdbx_description
1 polymer ?
#
loop_
_entity_poly.entity_id
_entity_poly.type
_entity_poly.pdbx_seq_one_letter_code
_entity_poly.pdbx_strand_id
1 'polypeptide(L)'
;MPLKVGVLGAGAVGAYVGGLIALRTKSDVVMVGRRRFVDQVSAGGMTLRPDPRRPRDVHSIRPKHVTVDDDPKALAGCDIILVAVKSTATADAAAQLERIAERGGFPPHALVLSLQNGVGNGTILVRALEKHGVATLPCMVNFNVVWDSYASDDVRDGCIIRRCTPAKPGMPCVGFHDLPARAIPDGAGLVDHPSVFAAKKANLAAFVEATRETGLVVSLERDILPVQYGKLLINLQSPVNALSGAPVPTTLSRRRFRMAWRALVLEAL
;
A
#
# COMPACT_ATOMS: atom_id res chain seq x y z
N MET A 1 21.58 -8.80 2.92
CA MET A 1 20.56 -9.50 3.74
C MET A 1 19.20 -9.26 3.12
N PRO A 2 18.23 -10.17 3.26
CA PRO A 2 16.86 -9.91 2.81
C PRO A 2 16.27 -8.71 3.57
N LEU A 3 15.45 -7.91 2.88
CA LEU A 3 14.74 -6.78 3.50
C LEU A 3 13.72 -7.26 4.53
N LYS A 4 13.62 -6.58 5.67
CA LYS A 4 12.48 -6.71 6.58
C LYS A 4 11.39 -5.73 6.16
N VAL A 5 10.26 -6.25 5.70
CA VAL A 5 9.12 -5.47 5.17
C VAL A 5 7.95 -5.53 6.16
N GLY A 6 7.57 -4.38 6.68
CA GLY A 6 6.38 -4.22 7.50
C GLY A 6 5.18 -3.75 6.69
N VAL A 7 3.97 -4.17 7.05
CA VAL A 7 2.72 -3.62 6.52
C VAL A 7 1.88 -3.07 7.67
N LEU A 8 1.59 -1.77 7.66
CA LEU A 8 0.64 -1.15 8.57
C LEU A 8 -0.71 -0.98 7.86
N GLY A 9 -1.72 -1.71 8.32
CA GLY A 9 -3.03 -1.74 7.68
C GLY A 9 -3.19 -2.93 6.75
N ALA A 10 -3.04 -4.14 7.28
CA ALA A 10 -3.26 -5.40 6.57
C ALA A 10 -4.75 -5.70 6.32
N GLY A 11 -5.45 -4.77 5.67
CA GLY A 11 -6.73 -5.01 5.01
C GLY A 11 -6.54 -5.60 3.61
N ALA A 12 -7.52 -5.46 2.71
CA ALA A 12 -7.45 -6.08 1.39
C ALA A 12 -6.18 -5.74 0.59
N VAL A 13 -5.83 -4.45 0.42
CA VAL A 13 -4.63 -4.04 -0.34
C VAL A 13 -3.35 -4.41 0.39
N GLY A 14 -3.23 -4.04 1.67
CA GLY A 14 -2.02 -4.29 2.46
C GLY A 14 -1.69 -5.79 2.58
N ALA A 15 -2.68 -6.61 2.91
CA ALA A 15 -2.49 -8.06 3.04
C ALA A 15 -2.23 -8.72 1.68
N TYR A 16 -2.83 -8.24 0.59
CA TYR A 16 -2.53 -8.76 -0.75
C TYR A 16 -1.08 -8.49 -1.14
N VAL A 17 -0.60 -7.25 -0.98
CA VAL A 17 0.78 -6.88 -1.33
C VAL A 17 1.77 -7.57 -0.40
N GLY A 18 1.54 -7.53 0.91
CA GLY A 18 2.39 -8.20 1.91
C GLY A 18 2.46 -9.71 1.69
N GLY A 19 1.32 -10.35 1.41
CA GLY A 19 1.27 -11.78 1.11
C GLY A 19 1.99 -12.14 -0.19
N LEU A 20 1.89 -11.32 -1.25
CA LEU A 20 2.64 -11.53 -2.47
C LEU A 20 4.15 -11.42 -2.25
N ILE A 21 4.59 -10.44 -1.46
CA ILE A 21 6.01 -10.29 -1.09
C ILE A 21 6.45 -11.53 -0.30
N ALA A 22 5.71 -11.93 0.73
CA ALA A 22 6.02 -13.11 1.54
C ALA A 22 6.10 -14.42 0.73
N LEU A 23 5.29 -14.55 -0.33
CA LEU A 23 5.27 -15.74 -1.20
C LEU A 23 6.40 -15.78 -2.22
N ARG A 24 6.79 -14.61 -2.73
CA ARG A 24 7.55 -14.53 -3.98
C ARG A 24 8.93 -13.95 -3.82
N THR A 25 9.27 -13.43 -2.64
CA THR A 25 10.58 -12.86 -2.36
C THR A 25 11.23 -13.56 -1.15
N LYS A 26 12.47 -13.18 -0.83
CA LYS A 26 13.18 -13.64 0.37
C LYS A 26 12.97 -12.70 1.57
N SER A 27 12.13 -11.69 1.45
CA SER A 27 11.90 -10.68 2.49
C SER A 27 11.29 -11.29 3.75
N ASP A 28 11.70 -10.81 4.91
CA ASP A 28 11.01 -11.09 6.17
C ASP A 28 9.79 -10.15 6.28
N VAL A 29 8.57 -10.70 6.27
CA VAL A 29 7.35 -9.91 6.20
C VAL A 29 6.57 -9.99 7.51
N VAL A 30 6.27 -8.82 8.08
CA VAL A 30 5.36 -8.65 9.21
C VAL A 30 4.16 -7.79 8.80
N MET A 31 2.95 -8.25 9.08
CA MET A 31 1.72 -7.55 8.72
C MET A 31 0.89 -7.20 9.95
N VAL A 32 0.74 -5.90 10.19
CA VAL A 32 -0.09 -5.36 11.26
C VAL A 32 -1.49 -5.05 10.76
N GLY A 33 -2.48 -5.72 11.32
CA GLY A 33 -3.89 -5.59 10.97
C GLY A 33 -4.80 -5.49 12.19
N ARG A 34 -6.11 -5.45 11.97
CA ARG A 34 -7.08 -5.57 13.07
C ARG A 34 -7.13 -7.02 13.55
N ARG A 35 -7.66 -7.22 14.77
CA ARG A 35 -7.80 -8.55 15.37
C ARG A 35 -8.39 -9.61 14.43
N ARG A 36 -9.45 -9.27 13.69
CA ARG A 36 -10.04 -10.18 12.68
C ARG A 36 -9.04 -10.68 11.63
N PHE A 37 -8.14 -9.82 11.16
CA PHE A 37 -7.10 -10.22 10.22
C PHE A 37 -6.12 -11.18 10.89
N VAL A 38 -5.64 -10.84 12.08
CA VAL A 38 -4.70 -11.67 12.85
C VAL A 38 -5.31 -13.05 13.11
N ASP A 39 -6.51 -13.10 13.66
CA ASP A 39 -7.18 -14.37 14.00
C ASP A 39 -7.39 -15.25 12.75
N GLN A 40 -7.84 -14.67 11.62
CA GLN A 40 -8.01 -15.42 10.37
C GLN A 40 -6.66 -15.95 9.84
N VAL A 41 -5.63 -15.12 9.79
CA VAL A 41 -4.33 -15.55 9.26
C VAL A 41 -3.63 -16.55 10.18
N SER A 42 -3.70 -16.35 11.50
CA SER A 42 -3.13 -17.29 12.47
C SER A 42 -3.83 -18.66 12.45
N ALA A 43 -5.15 -18.69 12.21
CA ALA A 43 -5.91 -19.95 12.17
C ALA A 43 -5.86 -20.66 10.81
N GLY A 44 -6.17 -19.94 9.72
CA GLY A 44 -6.35 -20.51 8.38
C GLY A 44 -5.29 -20.12 7.35
N GLY A 45 -4.40 -19.18 7.68
CA GLY A 45 -3.40 -18.67 6.76
C GLY A 45 -3.99 -17.68 5.75
N MET A 46 -3.35 -17.57 4.59
CA MET A 46 -3.80 -16.66 3.53
C MET A 46 -3.95 -17.39 2.21
N THR A 47 -4.92 -16.95 1.41
CA THR A 47 -5.12 -17.39 0.03
C THR A 47 -5.24 -16.18 -0.88
N LEU A 48 -4.36 -16.08 -1.87
CA LEU A 48 -4.34 -15.00 -2.86
C LEU A 48 -4.75 -15.54 -4.23
N ARG A 49 -5.64 -14.80 -4.90
CA ARG A 49 -6.07 -15.06 -6.30
C ARG A 49 -5.67 -13.87 -7.17
N PRO A 50 -4.48 -13.90 -7.80
CA PRO A 50 -3.89 -12.70 -8.39
C PRO A 50 -4.39 -12.33 -9.79
N ASP A 51 -5.00 -13.27 -10.53
CA ASP A 51 -5.53 -13.02 -11.87
C ASP A 51 -7.01 -13.40 -11.99
N PRO A 52 -7.93 -12.42 -12.13
CA PRO A 52 -9.35 -12.71 -12.31
C PRO A 52 -9.66 -13.48 -13.60
N ARG A 53 -8.75 -13.52 -14.58
CA ARG A 53 -8.90 -14.31 -15.81
C ARG A 53 -8.48 -15.76 -15.64
N ARG A 54 -7.78 -16.10 -14.54
CA ARG A 54 -7.33 -17.46 -14.22
C ARG A 54 -7.80 -17.83 -12.81
N PRO A 55 -9.09 -18.19 -12.62
CA PRO A 55 -9.63 -18.48 -11.27
C PRO A 55 -8.94 -19.64 -10.54
N ARG A 56 -8.24 -20.52 -11.27
CA ARG A 56 -7.43 -21.63 -10.72
C ARG A 56 -6.02 -21.20 -10.30
N ASP A 57 -5.59 -20.00 -10.64
CA ASP A 57 -4.34 -19.42 -10.16
C ASP A 57 -4.53 -18.97 -8.71
N VAL A 58 -4.16 -19.85 -7.79
CA VAL A 58 -4.37 -19.71 -6.35
C VAL A 58 -3.05 -19.92 -5.64
N HIS A 59 -2.69 -18.99 -4.76
CA HIS A 59 -1.48 -19.07 -3.95
C HIS A 59 -1.85 -19.09 -2.47
N SER A 60 -1.32 -20.03 -1.72
CA SER A 60 -1.64 -20.20 -0.30
C SER A 60 -0.40 -20.00 0.57
N ILE A 61 -0.57 -19.29 1.69
CA ILE A 61 0.45 -19.07 2.71
C ILE A 61 -0.04 -19.77 3.97
N ARG A 62 0.76 -20.70 4.49
CA ARG A 62 0.46 -21.37 5.76
C ARG A 62 0.66 -20.38 6.92
N PRO A 63 -0.11 -20.46 8.02
CA PRO A 63 0.03 -19.55 9.16
C PRO A 63 1.48 -19.37 9.65
N LYS A 64 2.23 -20.47 9.74
CA LYS A 64 3.63 -20.47 10.19
C LYS A 64 4.64 -19.76 9.27
N HIS A 65 4.23 -19.37 8.06
CA HIS A 65 5.08 -18.70 7.07
C HIS A 65 4.73 -17.21 6.93
N VAL A 66 3.92 -16.67 7.85
CA VAL A 66 3.55 -15.26 7.82
C VAL A 66 3.46 -14.73 9.25
N THR A 67 4.16 -13.63 9.51
CA THR A 67 4.08 -12.95 10.80
C THR A 67 2.98 -11.92 10.75
N VAL A 68 2.01 -12.03 11.66
CA VAL A 68 0.89 -11.09 11.79
C VAL A 68 0.76 -10.61 13.22
N ASP A 69 0.37 -9.35 13.39
CA ASP A 69 0.19 -8.73 14.71
C ASP A 69 -0.95 -7.69 14.67
N ASP A 70 -1.49 -7.31 15.83
CA ASP A 70 -2.42 -6.20 15.99
C ASP A 70 -1.80 -4.98 16.71
N ASP A 71 -0.58 -5.10 17.25
CA ASP A 71 0.22 -3.98 17.77
C ASP A 71 1.22 -3.46 16.70
N PRO A 72 1.14 -2.17 16.32
CA PRO A 72 2.11 -1.53 15.43
C PRO A 72 3.57 -1.67 15.85
N LYS A 73 3.89 -1.92 17.13
CA LYS A 73 5.27 -2.15 17.59
C LYS A 73 5.96 -3.30 16.87
N ALA A 74 5.22 -4.26 16.33
CA ALA A 74 5.76 -5.36 15.53
C ALA A 74 6.54 -4.87 14.29
N LEU A 75 6.32 -3.62 13.84
CA LEU A 75 7.02 -2.99 12.73
C LEU A 75 8.44 -2.52 13.08
N ALA A 76 8.86 -2.59 14.35
CA ALA A 76 10.21 -2.21 14.74
C ALA A 76 11.27 -3.03 13.98
N GLY A 77 12.33 -2.35 13.56
CA GLY A 77 13.43 -2.90 12.78
C GLY A 77 13.13 -3.10 11.29
N CYS A 78 11.94 -2.74 10.79
CA CYS A 78 11.64 -2.85 9.37
C CYS A 78 12.46 -1.86 8.53
N ASP A 79 12.99 -2.35 7.41
CA ASP A 79 13.69 -1.57 6.39
C ASP A 79 12.71 -0.79 5.49
N ILE A 80 11.56 -1.40 5.21
CA ILE A 80 10.48 -0.83 4.41
C ILE A 80 9.17 -1.03 5.17
N ILE A 81 8.36 0.02 5.29
CA ILE A 81 7.02 -0.03 5.89
C ILE A 81 5.99 0.40 4.86
N LEU A 82 5.08 -0.51 4.50
CA LEU A 82 3.96 -0.26 3.60
C LEU A 82 2.75 0.22 4.41
N VAL A 83 2.30 1.46 4.20
CA VAL A 83 1.10 1.98 4.87
C VAL A 83 -0.11 1.83 3.94
N ALA A 84 -1.06 0.98 4.32
CA ALA A 84 -2.24 0.63 3.51
C ALA A 84 -3.56 0.78 4.27
N VAL A 85 -3.60 1.66 5.28
CA VAL A 85 -4.83 2.02 6.00
C VAL A 85 -5.79 2.82 5.11
N LYS A 86 -7.06 2.96 5.52
CA LYS A 86 -7.97 3.91 4.86
C LYS A 86 -7.49 5.34 5.09
N SER A 87 -7.71 6.24 4.13
CA SER A 87 -7.25 7.64 4.23
C SER A 87 -7.76 8.36 5.50
N THR A 88 -8.93 7.98 6.02
CA THR A 88 -9.47 8.53 7.27
C THR A 88 -8.69 8.12 8.53
N ALA A 89 -7.85 7.09 8.44
CA ALA A 89 -7.02 6.58 9.54
C ALA A 89 -5.52 6.90 9.34
N THR A 90 -5.17 7.73 8.34
CA THR A 90 -3.76 8.06 8.05
C THR A 90 -3.11 8.83 9.20
N ALA A 91 -3.84 9.75 9.84
CA ALA A 91 -3.33 10.50 10.99
C ALA A 91 -2.99 9.58 12.18
N ASP A 92 -3.87 8.61 12.48
CA ASP A 92 -3.62 7.63 13.53
C ASP A 92 -2.44 6.71 13.19
N ALA A 93 -2.34 6.27 11.93
CA ALA A 93 -1.21 5.47 11.46
C ALA A 93 0.12 6.24 11.54
N ALA A 94 0.12 7.53 11.18
CA ALA A 94 1.27 8.41 11.29
C ALA A 94 1.73 8.54 12.76
N ALA A 95 0.80 8.79 13.68
CA ALA A 95 1.10 8.87 15.12
C ALA A 95 1.63 7.55 15.70
N GLN A 96 1.15 6.40 15.21
CA GLN A 96 1.65 5.09 15.62
C GLN A 96 3.11 4.88 15.16
N LEU A 97 3.41 5.19 13.89
CA LEU A 97 4.77 5.07 13.35
C LEU A 97 5.73 6.07 13.99
N GLU A 98 5.28 7.30 14.23
CA GLU A 98 6.05 8.35 14.91
C GLU A 98 6.51 7.89 16.29
N ARG A 99 5.62 7.31 17.12
CA ARG A 99 6.00 6.76 18.44
C ARG A 99 7.05 5.66 18.38
N ILE A 100 7.08 4.88 17.30
CA ILE A 100 8.11 3.84 17.09
C ILE A 100 9.42 4.53 16.68
N ALA A 101 9.37 5.50 15.78
CA ALA A 101 10.52 6.26 15.31
C ALA A 101 11.18 7.07 16.45
N GLU A 102 10.39 7.75 17.28
CA GLU A 102 10.83 8.50 18.47
C GLU A 102 11.68 7.66 19.43
N ARG A 103 11.41 6.35 19.50
CA ARG A 103 12.11 5.40 20.36
C ARG A 103 13.31 4.73 19.68
N GLY A 104 13.69 5.18 18.48
CA GLY A 104 14.74 4.57 17.67
C GLY A 104 14.35 3.19 17.11
N GLY A 105 13.05 2.92 16.97
CA GLY A 105 12.55 1.61 16.55
C GLY A 105 12.78 1.29 15.07
N PHE A 106 13.20 2.26 14.25
CA PHE A 106 13.53 2.04 12.84
C PHE A 106 15.01 2.26 12.58
N PRO A 107 15.62 1.48 11.67
CA PRO A 107 16.98 1.75 11.26
C PRO A 107 17.06 3.08 10.47
N PRO A 108 18.23 3.76 10.44
CA PRO A 108 18.36 5.06 9.77
C PRO A 108 17.98 5.03 8.27
N HIS A 109 18.18 3.90 7.61
CA HIS A 109 17.89 3.68 6.20
C HIS A 109 16.43 3.23 5.92
N ALA A 110 15.56 3.25 6.93
CA ALA A 110 14.15 2.88 6.77
C ALA A 110 13.40 3.83 5.83
N LEU A 111 12.44 3.26 5.10
CA LEU A 111 11.50 3.99 4.25
C LEU A 111 10.05 3.62 4.58
N VAL A 112 9.17 4.62 4.54
CA VAL A 112 7.73 4.41 4.52
C VAL A 112 7.20 4.60 3.11
N LEU A 113 6.44 3.62 2.61
CA LEU A 113 5.78 3.68 1.30
C LEU A 113 4.27 3.77 1.53
N SER A 114 3.64 4.86 1.10
CA SER A 114 2.20 5.10 1.33
C SER A 114 1.35 4.44 0.24
N LEU A 115 0.90 3.20 0.46
CA LEU A 115 0.07 2.35 -0.43
C LEU A 115 -1.41 2.78 -0.55
N GLN A 116 -1.70 4.04 -0.25
CA GLN A 116 -3.06 4.57 -0.17
C GLN A 116 -3.39 5.38 -1.42
N ASN A 117 -4.60 5.22 -1.94
CA ASN A 117 -5.12 6.12 -2.96
C ASN A 117 -5.46 7.50 -2.34
N GLY A 118 -5.17 8.57 -3.07
CA GLY A 118 -5.45 9.95 -2.67
C GLY A 118 -4.18 10.81 -2.68
N VAL A 119 -4.36 12.12 -2.45
CA VAL A 119 -3.28 13.12 -2.59
C VAL A 119 -2.71 13.61 -1.24
N GLY A 120 -3.46 13.47 -0.14
CA GLY A 120 -3.06 14.04 1.17
C GLY A 120 -2.33 13.09 2.12
N ASN A 121 -2.39 11.77 1.88
CA ASN A 121 -1.90 10.77 2.84
C ASN A 121 -0.37 10.85 3.05
N GLY A 122 0.37 10.98 1.95
CA GLY A 122 1.83 11.08 1.98
C GLY A 122 2.29 12.29 2.81
N THR A 123 1.66 13.45 2.62
CA THR A 123 1.99 14.67 3.38
C THR A 123 1.80 14.52 4.88
N ILE A 124 0.75 13.82 5.33
CA ILE A 124 0.51 13.55 6.75
C ILE A 124 1.64 12.68 7.33
N LEU A 125 2.02 11.63 6.61
CA LEU A 125 3.09 10.71 7.02
C LEU A 125 4.47 11.39 7.01
N VAL A 126 4.80 12.16 5.98
CA VAL A 126 6.05 12.94 5.88
C VAL A 126 6.19 13.85 7.10
N ARG A 127 5.17 14.67 7.41
CA ARG A 127 5.21 15.61 8.53
C ARG A 127 5.48 14.94 9.89
N ALA A 128 4.95 13.73 10.09
CA ALA A 128 5.15 12.99 11.33
C ALA A 128 6.54 12.34 11.42
N LEU A 129 7.06 11.83 10.30
CA LEU A 129 8.20 10.91 10.28
C LEU A 129 9.53 11.54 9.88
N GLU A 130 9.50 12.59 9.08
CA GLU A 130 10.69 13.26 8.54
C GLU A 130 11.61 13.78 9.66
N LYS A 131 11.03 14.37 10.72
CA LYS A 131 11.78 14.86 11.88
C LYS A 131 12.52 13.76 12.65
N HIS A 132 12.22 12.49 12.38
CA HIS A 132 12.90 11.31 12.93
C HIS A 132 13.83 10.63 11.92
N GLY A 133 14.11 11.26 10.77
CA GLY A 133 14.97 10.69 9.73
C GLY A 133 14.33 9.53 8.95
N VAL A 134 13.01 9.36 9.03
CA VAL A 134 12.28 8.32 8.29
C VAL A 134 11.59 8.97 7.09
N ALA A 135 12.09 8.66 5.89
CA ALA A 135 11.58 9.24 4.65
C ALA A 135 10.32 8.51 4.20
N THR A 136 9.33 9.27 3.73
CA THR A 136 8.08 8.72 3.22
C THR A 136 7.93 8.99 1.72
N LEU A 137 7.65 7.94 0.95
CA LEU A 137 7.39 8.01 -0.48
C LEU A 137 5.89 7.80 -0.75
N PRO A 138 5.17 8.82 -1.24
CA PRO A 138 3.80 8.66 -1.69
C PRO A 138 3.72 7.66 -2.85
N CYS A 139 2.57 7.02 -3.04
CA CYS A 139 2.35 6.13 -4.16
C CYS A 139 0.96 6.31 -4.79
N MET A 140 0.76 5.60 -5.90
CA MET A 140 -0.56 5.35 -6.47
C MET A 140 -0.75 3.86 -6.78
N VAL A 141 -1.87 3.28 -6.34
CA VAL A 141 -2.25 1.89 -6.59
C VAL A 141 -3.26 1.79 -7.74
N ASN A 142 -2.93 1.01 -8.76
CA ASN A 142 -3.67 0.90 -10.02
C ASN A 142 -4.38 -0.45 -10.22
N PHE A 143 -4.68 -1.15 -9.14
CA PHE A 143 -5.49 -2.37 -9.15
C PHE A 143 -6.50 -2.37 -8.01
N ASN A 144 -7.52 -3.22 -8.13
CA ASN A 144 -8.50 -3.45 -7.09
C ASN A 144 -8.42 -4.88 -6.59
N VAL A 145 -8.53 -5.05 -5.28
CA VAL A 145 -8.62 -6.34 -4.60
C VAL A 145 -9.78 -6.34 -3.62
N VAL A 146 -10.33 -7.52 -3.36
CA VAL A 146 -11.40 -7.74 -2.38
C VAL A 146 -10.98 -8.86 -1.45
N TRP A 147 -11.20 -8.66 -0.15
CA TRP A 147 -11.08 -9.70 0.85
C TRP A 147 -12.40 -10.48 0.90
N ASP A 148 -12.45 -11.60 0.18
CA ASP A 148 -13.66 -12.41 0.01
C ASP A 148 -14.11 -13.05 1.33
N SER A 149 -13.18 -13.50 2.18
CA SER A 149 -13.49 -14.09 3.49
C SER A 149 -13.70 -13.05 4.59
N TYR A 150 -13.79 -11.76 4.26
CA TYR A 150 -13.93 -10.69 5.27
C TYR A 150 -15.19 -10.86 6.12
N ALA A 151 -16.27 -11.43 5.57
CA ALA A 151 -17.51 -11.67 6.30
C ALA A 151 -17.60 -13.09 6.90
N SER A 152 -16.60 -13.96 6.71
CA SER A 152 -16.64 -15.32 7.29
C SER A 152 -16.43 -15.28 8.79
N ASP A 153 -17.30 -15.96 9.53
CA ASP A 153 -17.22 -16.11 10.99
C ASP A 153 -16.33 -17.28 11.41
N ASP A 154 -16.00 -18.22 10.51
CA ASP A 154 -15.00 -19.25 10.78
C ASP A 154 -13.61 -18.75 10.42
N VAL A 155 -12.81 -18.45 11.45
CA VAL A 155 -11.43 -17.98 11.26
C VAL A 155 -10.54 -18.99 10.53
N ARG A 156 -10.90 -20.27 10.51
CA ARG A 156 -10.15 -21.34 9.82
C ARG A 156 -10.27 -21.25 8.30
N ASP A 157 -11.22 -20.48 7.78
CA ASP A 157 -11.28 -20.14 6.34
C ASP A 157 -10.07 -19.31 5.90
N GLY A 158 -9.37 -18.69 6.85
CA GLY A 158 -8.22 -17.84 6.59
C GLY A 158 -8.59 -16.53 5.90
N CYS A 159 -7.56 -15.78 5.51
CA CYS A 159 -7.70 -14.53 4.77
C CYS A 159 -7.64 -14.80 3.27
N ILE A 160 -8.79 -14.73 2.59
CA ILE A 160 -8.92 -14.97 1.15
C ILE A 160 -9.05 -13.63 0.44
N ILE A 161 -8.07 -13.29 -0.40
CA ILE A 161 -8.06 -12.03 -1.17
C ILE A 161 -7.95 -12.34 -2.66
N ARG A 162 -8.80 -11.69 -3.46
CA ARG A 162 -8.75 -11.78 -4.92
C ARG A 162 -8.54 -10.44 -5.58
N ARG A 163 -7.80 -10.44 -6.69
CA ARG A 163 -7.71 -9.30 -7.62
C ARG A 163 -8.98 -9.23 -8.47
N CYS A 164 -9.54 -8.03 -8.59
CA CYS A 164 -10.78 -7.80 -9.33
C CYS A 164 -10.53 -7.37 -10.79
N THR A 165 -9.33 -6.87 -11.08
CA THR A 165 -8.95 -6.39 -12.41
C THR A 165 -7.67 -7.08 -12.86
N PRO A 166 -7.58 -7.57 -14.10
CA PRO A 166 -6.33 -8.14 -14.61
C PRO A 166 -5.24 -7.08 -14.68
N ALA A 167 -3.98 -7.50 -14.69
CA ALA A 167 -2.88 -6.60 -15.04
C ALA A 167 -3.12 -6.03 -16.45
N LYS A 168 -2.85 -4.74 -16.63
CA LYS A 168 -2.94 -4.08 -17.93
C LYS A 168 -1.54 -3.96 -18.52
N PRO A 169 -1.28 -4.47 -19.73
CA PRO A 169 0.00 -4.31 -20.39
C PRO A 169 0.43 -2.83 -20.42
N GLY A 170 1.68 -2.56 -20.06
CA GLY A 170 2.25 -1.20 -20.05
C GLY A 170 1.79 -0.29 -18.91
N MET A 171 0.92 -0.75 -17.98
CA MET A 171 0.49 0.04 -16.83
C MET A 171 1.07 -0.53 -15.53
N PRO A 172 1.77 0.27 -14.71
CA PRO A 172 2.24 -0.18 -13.41
C PRO A 172 1.07 -0.51 -12.50
N CYS A 173 1.23 -1.55 -11.69
CA CYS A 173 0.32 -1.92 -10.61
C CYS A 173 0.43 -0.92 -9.45
N VAL A 174 1.64 -0.46 -9.15
CA VAL A 174 1.92 0.56 -8.14
C VAL A 174 2.99 1.51 -8.67
N GLY A 175 2.76 2.82 -8.61
CA GLY A 175 3.79 3.83 -8.87
C GLY A 175 4.18 4.49 -7.56
N PHE A 176 5.46 4.53 -7.23
CA PHE A 176 5.99 5.27 -6.08
C PHE A 176 6.67 6.55 -6.52
N HIS A 177 6.64 7.57 -5.68
CA HIS A 177 7.59 8.67 -5.82
C HIS A 177 9.03 8.15 -5.67
N ASP A 178 9.90 8.56 -6.57
CA ASP A 178 11.32 8.20 -6.53
C ASP A 178 12.09 9.08 -5.54
N LEU A 179 13.22 8.58 -5.05
CA LEU A 179 14.20 9.39 -4.36
C LEU A 179 15.00 10.21 -5.37
N PRO A 180 15.32 11.48 -5.09
CA PRO A 180 16.11 12.33 -5.98
C PRO A 180 17.51 11.75 -6.23
N ALA A 181 18.21 12.18 -7.28
CA ALA A 181 19.54 11.66 -7.64
C ALA A 181 20.57 11.79 -6.49
N ARG A 182 20.47 12.86 -5.71
CA ARG A 182 21.30 13.20 -4.54
C ARG A 182 20.40 13.69 -3.40
N ALA A 183 20.92 13.73 -2.18
CA ALA A 183 20.23 14.38 -1.05
C ALA A 183 19.98 15.86 -1.39
N ILE A 184 18.75 16.34 -1.20
CA ILE A 184 18.35 17.74 -1.44
C ILE A 184 17.68 18.25 -0.15
N PRO A 185 17.94 19.51 0.28
CA PRO A 185 17.27 20.11 1.45
C PRO A 185 15.78 20.46 1.23
N ASP A 186 15.10 19.91 0.22
CA ASP A 186 13.81 20.39 -0.31
C ASP A 186 12.56 19.94 0.47
N GLY A 187 12.70 19.48 1.72
CA GLY A 187 11.56 19.09 2.56
C GLY A 187 10.94 17.73 2.21
N ALA A 188 11.67 16.86 1.50
CA ALA A 188 11.37 15.43 1.37
C ALA A 188 12.05 14.56 2.46
N GLY A 189 12.64 15.17 3.47
CA GLY A 189 13.34 14.49 4.56
C GLY A 189 14.75 14.03 4.26
N LEU A 190 15.39 14.64 3.28
CA LEU A 190 16.67 14.18 2.75
C LEU A 190 17.84 15.10 3.13
N VAL A 191 17.87 15.50 4.41
CA VAL A 191 19.06 16.12 5.03
C VAL A 191 19.97 15.06 5.66
N ASP A 192 19.74 13.79 5.33
CA ASP A 192 20.53 12.67 5.80
C ASP A 192 22.01 12.81 5.46
N HIS A 193 22.86 12.23 6.30
CA HIS A 193 24.24 11.97 5.94
C HIS A 193 24.30 11.16 4.62
N PRO A 194 25.23 11.44 3.68
CA PRO A 194 25.26 10.81 2.36
C PRO A 194 25.20 9.28 2.36
N SER A 195 25.80 8.63 3.36
CA SER A 195 25.75 7.17 3.50
C SER A 195 24.36 6.62 3.83
N VAL A 196 23.59 7.33 4.67
CA VAL A 196 22.21 6.96 5.01
C VAL A 196 21.30 7.15 3.80
N PHE A 197 21.49 8.24 3.06
CA PHE A 197 20.76 8.47 1.81
C PHE A 197 21.02 7.36 0.76
N ALA A 198 22.30 6.98 0.60
CA ALA A 198 22.68 5.89 -0.30
C ALA A 198 22.05 4.55 0.12
N ALA A 199 21.97 4.28 1.43
CA ALA A 199 21.33 3.09 1.97
C ALA A 199 19.80 3.08 1.74
N LYS A 200 19.12 4.23 1.89
CA LYS A 200 17.68 4.38 1.54
C LYS A 200 17.43 4.05 0.07
N LYS A 201 18.27 4.56 -0.83
CA LYS A 201 18.20 4.22 -2.27
C LYS A 201 18.40 2.74 -2.55
N ALA A 202 19.40 2.13 -1.90
CA ALA A 202 19.66 0.70 -2.05
C ALA A 202 18.45 -0.12 -1.58
N ASN A 203 17.82 0.25 -0.47
CA ASN A 203 16.59 -0.36 0.02
C ASN A 203 15.43 -0.22 -0.97
N LEU A 204 15.20 0.97 -1.51
CA LEU A 204 14.15 1.19 -2.51
C LEU A 204 14.39 0.34 -3.77
N ALA A 205 15.62 0.32 -4.28
CA ALA A 205 15.99 -0.48 -5.44
C ALA A 205 15.83 -1.99 -5.18
N ALA A 206 16.28 -2.47 -4.02
CA ALA A 206 16.11 -3.87 -3.62
C ALA A 206 14.62 -4.25 -3.47
N PHE A 207 13.80 -3.34 -2.93
CA PHE A 207 12.36 -3.55 -2.84
C PHE A 207 11.71 -3.64 -4.23
N VAL A 208 12.01 -2.69 -5.13
CA VAL A 208 11.51 -2.70 -6.51
C VAL A 208 11.93 -3.97 -7.25
N GLU A 209 13.19 -4.40 -7.12
CA GLU A 209 13.67 -5.64 -7.72
C GLU A 209 12.90 -6.86 -7.19
N ALA A 210 12.77 -6.97 -5.86
CA ALA A 210 12.04 -8.06 -5.23
C ALA A 210 10.58 -8.12 -5.69
N THR A 211 9.93 -6.96 -5.90
CA THR A 211 8.55 -6.93 -6.38
C THR A 211 8.37 -7.48 -7.80
N ARG A 212 9.42 -7.58 -8.62
CA ARG A 212 9.31 -8.19 -9.97
C ARG A 212 8.89 -9.65 -9.90
N GLU A 213 9.33 -10.38 -8.89
CA GLU A 213 8.96 -11.78 -8.66
C GLU A 213 7.48 -11.95 -8.24
N THR A 214 6.85 -10.87 -7.77
CA THR A 214 5.47 -10.87 -7.27
C THR A 214 4.41 -10.73 -8.38
N GLY A 215 4.82 -10.31 -9.58
CA GLY A 215 3.89 -9.90 -10.63
C GLY A 215 3.23 -8.53 -10.41
N LEU A 216 3.58 -7.81 -9.32
CA LEU A 216 3.28 -6.39 -9.16
C LEU A 216 4.29 -5.59 -9.99
N VAL A 217 3.83 -5.06 -11.12
CA VAL A 217 4.64 -4.12 -11.90
C VAL A 217 4.76 -2.83 -11.09
N VAL A 218 5.95 -2.53 -10.58
CA VAL A 218 6.23 -1.30 -9.83
C VAL A 218 6.96 -0.30 -10.72
N SER A 219 6.52 0.97 -10.72
CA SER A 219 7.26 2.09 -11.31
C SER A 219 7.71 3.09 -10.25
N LEU A 220 8.79 3.81 -10.57
CA LEU A 220 9.27 4.96 -9.80
C LEU A 220 9.06 6.22 -10.63
N GLU A 221 8.42 7.21 -10.04
CA GLU A 221 8.02 8.47 -10.67
C GLU A 221 8.77 9.64 -10.01
N ARG A 222 9.48 10.44 -10.81
CA ARG A 222 10.16 11.64 -10.30
C ARG A 222 9.17 12.67 -9.74
N ASP A 223 7.98 12.74 -10.32
CA ASP A 223 6.87 13.52 -9.81
C ASP A 223 5.61 12.65 -9.80
N ILE A 224 5.19 12.28 -8.60
CA ILE A 224 4.03 11.40 -8.41
C ILE A 224 2.71 12.17 -8.43
N LEU A 225 2.73 13.50 -8.27
CA LEU A 225 1.51 14.30 -8.12
C LEU A 225 0.59 14.21 -9.35
N PRO A 226 1.07 14.33 -10.61
CA PRO A 226 0.22 14.16 -11.79
C PRO A 226 -0.46 12.79 -11.84
N VAL A 227 0.26 11.73 -11.43
CA VAL A 227 -0.29 10.37 -11.35
C VAL A 227 -1.37 10.29 -10.27
N GLN A 228 -1.14 10.93 -9.11
CA GLN A 228 -2.11 10.94 -8.02
C GLN A 228 -3.39 11.69 -8.37
N TYR A 229 -3.27 12.89 -8.93
CA TYR A 229 -4.40 13.69 -9.39
C TYR A 229 -5.15 13.01 -10.54
N GLY A 230 -4.44 12.42 -11.52
CA GLY A 230 -5.06 11.65 -12.59
C GLY A 230 -5.95 10.53 -12.07
N LYS A 231 -5.49 9.77 -11.06
CA LYS A 231 -6.34 8.76 -10.40
C LYS A 231 -7.47 9.38 -9.60
N LEU A 232 -7.24 10.49 -8.90
CA LEU A 232 -8.26 11.18 -8.12
C LEU A 232 -9.46 11.51 -9.01
N LEU A 233 -9.23 12.13 -10.17
CA LEU A 233 -10.29 12.49 -11.12
C LEU A 233 -11.12 11.27 -11.57
N ILE A 234 -10.46 10.14 -11.81
CA ILE A 234 -11.15 8.86 -12.11
C ILE A 234 -11.97 8.37 -10.91
N ASN A 235 -11.38 8.43 -9.71
CA ASN A 235 -12.00 7.95 -8.49
C ASN A 235 -13.16 8.83 -8.00
N LEU A 236 -13.31 10.06 -8.49
CA LEU A 236 -14.48 10.92 -8.25
C LEU A 236 -15.79 10.34 -8.81
N GLN A 237 -15.71 9.26 -9.59
CA GLN A 237 -16.88 8.45 -9.92
C GLN A 237 -17.42 7.66 -8.69
N SER A 238 -16.58 7.33 -7.70
CA SER A 238 -16.96 6.48 -6.56
C SER A 238 -18.09 7.06 -5.73
N PRO A 239 -18.10 8.35 -5.35
CA PRO A 239 -19.25 8.97 -4.66
C PRO A 239 -20.55 8.89 -5.46
N VAL A 240 -20.49 9.07 -6.80
CA VAL A 240 -21.67 8.96 -7.67
C VAL A 240 -22.24 7.54 -7.62
N ASN A 241 -21.39 6.53 -7.68
CA ASN A 241 -21.81 5.14 -7.57
C ASN A 241 -22.39 4.82 -6.18
N ALA A 242 -21.74 5.29 -5.11
CA ALA A 242 -22.17 5.04 -3.74
C ALA A 242 -23.55 5.65 -3.44
N LEU A 243 -23.77 6.91 -3.82
CA LEU A 243 -25.03 7.61 -3.57
C LEU A 243 -26.16 7.13 -4.47
N SER A 244 -25.86 6.67 -5.68
CA SER A 244 -26.88 6.17 -6.62
C SER A 244 -27.23 4.70 -6.43
N GLY A 245 -26.38 3.92 -5.74
CA GLY A 245 -26.47 2.47 -5.69
C GLY A 245 -26.28 1.78 -7.04
N ALA A 246 -25.90 2.51 -8.09
CA ALA A 246 -25.76 1.99 -9.44
C ALA A 246 -24.30 1.62 -9.78
N PRO A 247 -24.07 0.54 -10.54
CA PRO A 247 -22.74 0.16 -10.98
C PRO A 247 -22.21 1.12 -12.05
N VAL A 248 -20.88 1.11 -12.23
CA VAL A 248 -20.14 1.97 -13.19
C VAL A 248 -20.79 2.03 -14.58
N PRO A 249 -21.18 0.92 -15.24
CA PRO A 249 -21.78 0.99 -16.57
C PRO A 249 -23.10 1.77 -16.60
N THR A 250 -23.91 1.65 -15.53
CA THR A 250 -25.17 2.37 -15.39
C THR A 250 -24.94 3.86 -15.11
N THR A 251 -23.96 4.20 -14.27
CA THR A 251 -23.64 5.61 -14.01
C THR A 251 -23.04 6.30 -15.23
N LEU A 252 -22.25 5.59 -16.05
CA LEU A 252 -21.70 6.13 -17.29
C LEU A 252 -22.74 6.22 -18.41
N SER A 253 -23.74 5.35 -18.47
CA SER A 253 -24.74 5.38 -19.56
C SER A 253 -25.78 6.50 -19.40
N ARG A 254 -26.05 6.98 -18.17
CA ARG A 254 -27.07 8.00 -17.91
C ARG A 254 -26.48 9.41 -17.82
N ARG A 255 -27.02 10.34 -18.62
CA ARG A 255 -26.58 11.75 -18.68
C ARG A 255 -26.50 12.41 -17.30
N ARG A 256 -27.52 12.24 -16.45
CA ARG A 256 -27.56 12.87 -15.12
C ARG A 256 -26.36 12.53 -14.23
N PHE A 257 -25.90 11.28 -14.29
CA PHE A 257 -24.75 10.81 -13.50
C PHE A 257 -23.42 11.28 -14.12
N ARG A 258 -23.32 11.31 -15.46
CA ARG A 258 -22.18 11.93 -16.15
C ARG A 258 -22.05 13.42 -15.83
N MET A 259 -23.16 14.14 -15.73
CA MET A 259 -23.15 15.56 -15.35
C MET A 259 -22.69 15.77 -13.90
N ALA A 260 -23.13 14.92 -12.97
CA ALA A 260 -22.66 14.96 -11.59
C ALA A 260 -21.14 14.67 -11.48
N TRP A 261 -20.66 13.63 -12.16
CA TRP A 261 -19.22 13.34 -12.19
C TRP A 261 -18.41 14.46 -12.85
N ARG A 262 -18.92 15.05 -13.95
CA ARG A 262 -18.31 16.23 -14.59
C ARG A 262 -18.18 17.40 -13.61
N ALA A 263 -19.21 17.68 -12.80
CA ALA A 263 -19.15 18.75 -11.81
C ALA A 263 -18.02 18.50 -10.80
N LEU A 264 -17.92 17.28 -10.26
CA LEU A 264 -16.83 16.89 -9.35
C LEU A 264 -15.45 17.04 -10.01
N VAL A 265 -15.30 16.63 -11.27
CA VAL A 265 -14.04 16.76 -12.01
C VAL A 265 -13.66 18.23 -12.21
N LEU A 266 -14.63 19.10 -12.53
CA LEU A 266 -14.37 20.53 -12.71
C LEU A 266 -14.00 21.25 -11.41
N GLU A 267 -14.51 20.81 -10.26
CA GLU A 267 -14.11 21.34 -8.95
C GLU A 267 -12.69 20.91 -8.54
N ALA A 268 -12.19 19.81 -9.09
CA ALA A 268 -10.90 19.24 -8.74
C ALA A 268 -9.74 19.66 -9.67
N LEU A 269 -10.04 20.39 -10.75
CA LEU A 269 -9.07 20.97 -11.70
C LEU A 269 -8.75 22.41 -11.34
#